data_AF-A0A2T4DQR5-F1
#
_entry.id   AF-A0A2T4DQR5-F1
#
_cell.length_a   1.000
_cell.length_b   1.000
_cell.length_c   1.000
_cell.angle_alpha   90.00
_cell.angle_beta   90.00
_cell.angle_gamma   90.00
#
_symmetry.space_group_name_H-M   'P 1'
#
loop_
_entity.id
_entity.type
_entity.pdbx_description
1 polymer ?
#
loop_
_entity_poly.entity_id
_entity_poly.type
_entity_poly.pdbx_seq_one_letter_code
_entity_poly.pdbx_strand_id
1 'polypeptide(L)'
;MKDFSRFLFGYLIKGVILITIVLIIINCNIDESSFQASISNILTVSSIITGIVFAYLISKLFTIRAEREKRQEAIDILSTKLTEFRRLCQSILTHNYFWRDLSDIRRFKAIYPLDTFNDIHDQQNDDPRKLQFWSEDQGFSETRADLYLAFEQILDSTNKHAPWIYDRTASFRYSLEQIGSYYEASNQIWYYLDYRWNEYSEHVFDNQTLGNSYETSKISELINKIDETYKRSDIDRHIIARIGSDFHAKYLVELYRLTERNQEDLPTNLRGILWTQMIMLVFGVLTPLFLSSISLDSVARIYSLKYSLLIVSEGLLIYLFQLFEFSRQEIKV
;
A
#
# COMPACT_ATOMS: atom_id res chain seq x y z
N MET A 1 -19.83 -23.62 13.10
CA MET A 1 -19.59 -24.95 13.73
C MET A 1 -18.95 -25.98 12.79
N LYS A 2 -19.44 -26.17 11.55
CA LYS A 2 -18.86 -27.15 10.59
C LYS A 2 -17.42 -26.85 10.15
N ASP A 3 -17.03 -25.58 10.06
CA ASP A 3 -15.65 -25.24 9.68
C ASP A 3 -14.65 -25.40 10.83
N PHE A 4 -15.10 -25.19 12.08
CA PHE A 4 -14.26 -25.38 13.26
C PHE A 4 -13.92 -26.84 13.53
N SER A 5 -14.89 -27.76 13.32
CA SER A 5 -14.63 -29.21 13.46
C SER A 5 -13.72 -29.75 12.34
N ARG A 6 -13.85 -29.25 11.12
CA ARG A 6 -12.92 -29.58 10.01
C ARG A 6 -11.50 -29.06 10.26
N PHE A 7 -11.39 -27.88 10.84
CA PHE A 7 -10.10 -27.30 11.22
C PHE A 7 -9.41 -28.16 12.28
N LEU A 8 -10.08 -28.46 13.40
CA LEU A 8 -9.58 -29.34 14.47
C LEU A 8 -9.18 -30.73 13.96
N PHE A 9 -9.98 -31.33 13.09
CA PHE A 9 -9.67 -32.63 12.50
C PHE A 9 -8.38 -32.62 11.67
N GLY A 10 -8.12 -31.53 10.94
CA GLY A 10 -6.87 -31.36 10.21
C GLY A 10 -5.63 -31.29 11.11
N TYR A 11 -5.72 -30.64 12.27
CA TYR A 11 -4.60 -30.59 13.24
C TYR A 11 -4.38 -31.93 13.95
N LEU A 12 -5.44 -32.68 14.23
CA LEU A 12 -5.32 -34.01 14.83
C LEU A 12 -4.63 -35.00 13.88
N ILE A 13 -5.00 -35.00 12.60
CA ILE A 13 -4.32 -35.84 11.59
C ILE A 13 -2.84 -35.46 11.48
N LYS A 14 -2.52 -34.14 11.45
CA LYS A 14 -1.13 -33.64 11.45
C LYS A 14 -0.34 -34.19 12.63
N GLY A 15 -0.90 -34.09 13.83
CA GLY A 15 -0.27 -34.57 15.06
C GLY A 15 0.00 -36.08 15.03
N VAL A 16 -0.98 -36.88 14.58
CA VAL A 16 -0.84 -38.34 14.50
C VAL A 16 0.25 -38.75 13.50
N ILE A 17 0.28 -38.13 12.31
CA ILE A 17 1.30 -38.41 11.31
C ILE A 17 2.69 -38.05 11.85
N LEU A 18 2.84 -36.87 12.47
CA LEU A 18 4.11 -36.43 13.05
C LEU A 18 4.60 -37.39 14.14
N ILE A 19 3.74 -37.75 15.09
CA ILE A 19 4.09 -38.70 16.17
C ILE A 19 4.50 -40.05 15.58
N THR A 20 3.80 -40.52 14.56
CA THR A 20 4.12 -41.79 13.89
C THR A 20 5.51 -41.75 13.25
N ILE A 21 5.84 -40.67 12.55
CA ILE A 21 7.17 -40.47 11.94
C ILE A 21 8.25 -40.42 13.01
N VAL A 22 8.04 -39.67 14.09
CA VAL A 22 8.99 -39.58 15.21
C VAL A 22 9.24 -40.96 15.81
N LEU A 23 8.18 -41.75 16.06
CA LEU A 23 8.31 -43.11 16.59
C LEU A 23 9.04 -44.04 15.63
N ILE A 24 8.81 -43.94 14.32
CA ILE A 24 9.53 -44.73 13.30
C ILE A 24 11.01 -44.38 13.30
N ILE A 25 11.37 -43.08 13.32
CA ILE A 25 12.76 -42.63 13.25
C ILE A 25 13.54 -42.98 14.53
N ILE A 26 12.91 -42.85 15.70
CA ILE A 26 13.53 -43.23 16.98
C ILE A 26 13.83 -44.74 17.00
N ASN A 27 12.85 -45.56 16.60
CA ASN A 27 12.96 -47.02 16.62
C ASN A 27 13.72 -47.61 15.42
N CYS A 28 14.13 -46.80 14.44
CA CYS A 28 14.95 -47.24 13.32
C CYS A 28 16.38 -47.51 13.80
N ASN A 29 16.84 -48.75 13.72
CA ASN A 29 18.25 -49.09 13.97
C ASN A 29 19.05 -48.84 12.70
N ILE A 30 19.87 -47.79 12.72
CA ILE A 30 20.85 -47.48 11.68
C ILE A 30 22.17 -48.08 12.16
N ASP A 31 22.67 -49.08 11.45
CA ASP A 31 23.99 -49.65 11.67
C ASP A 31 25.05 -48.92 10.82
N GLU A 32 26.34 -49.11 11.15
CA GLU A 32 27.44 -48.43 10.43
C GLU A 32 27.47 -48.85 8.94
N SER A 33 27.03 -50.06 8.60
CA SER A 33 26.95 -50.55 7.22
C SER A 33 25.88 -49.85 6.38
N SER A 34 24.75 -49.46 6.96
CA SER A 34 23.66 -48.76 6.26
C SER A 34 23.82 -47.23 6.29
N PHE A 35 24.67 -46.69 7.17
CA PHE A 35 24.86 -45.25 7.36
C PHE A 35 25.14 -44.48 6.05
N GLN A 36 26.08 -44.96 5.23
CA GLN A 36 26.43 -44.30 3.97
C GLN A 36 25.28 -44.34 2.95
N ALA A 37 24.52 -45.45 2.92
CA ALA A 37 23.33 -45.55 2.07
C ALA A 37 22.24 -44.58 2.54
N SER A 38 22.04 -44.44 3.85
CA SER A 38 21.07 -43.49 4.43
C SER A 38 21.44 -42.04 4.14
N ILE A 39 22.71 -41.64 4.29
CA ILE A 39 23.19 -40.30 3.89
C ILE A 39 22.90 -40.04 2.41
N SER A 40 23.27 -40.99 1.53
CA SER A 40 23.06 -40.85 0.08
C SER A 40 21.59 -40.66 -0.27
N ASN A 41 20.69 -41.42 0.37
CA ASN A 41 19.26 -41.32 0.18
C ASN A 41 18.71 -39.97 0.64
N ILE A 42 19.11 -39.50 1.83
CA ILE A 42 18.67 -38.19 2.35
C ILE A 42 19.15 -37.08 1.42
N LEU A 43 20.42 -37.12 0.99
CA LEU A 43 20.97 -36.14 0.08
C LEU A 43 20.19 -36.12 -1.23
N THR A 44 19.91 -37.27 -1.82
CA THR A 44 19.21 -37.37 -3.09
C THR A 44 17.78 -36.84 -2.97
N VAL A 45 17.02 -37.33 -1.99
CA VAL A 45 15.63 -36.91 -1.77
C VAL A 45 15.55 -35.43 -1.43
N SER A 46 16.37 -34.97 -0.49
CA SER A 46 16.37 -33.56 -0.07
C SER A 46 16.82 -32.63 -1.19
N SER A 47 17.80 -33.02 -2.01
CA SER A 47 18.27 -32.19 -3.13
C SER A 47 17.22 -32.07 -4.23
N ILE A 48 16.54 -33.17 -4.57
CA ILE A 48 15.46 -33.15 -5.57
C ILE A 48 14.32 -32.25 -5.09
N ILE A 49 13.88 -32.44 -3.84
CA ILE A 49 12.78 -31.66 -3.26
C ILE A 49 13.17 -30.19 -3.18
N THR A 50 14.33 -29.88 -2.60
CA THR A 50 14.86 -28.52 -2.48
C THR A 50 14.92 -27.86 -3.86
N GLY A 51 15.41 -28.56 -4.89
CA GLY A 51 15.46 -28.05 -6.25
C GLY A 51 14.07 -27.68 -6.81
N ILE A 52 13.08 -28.56 -6.64
CA ILE A 52 11.70 -28.32 -7.08
C ILE A 52 11.08 -27.12 -6.35
N VAL A 53 11.19 -27.09 -5.01
CA VAL A 53 10.64 -26.00 -4.18
C VAL A 53 11.30 -24.68 -4.53
N PHE A 54 12.61 -24.68 -4.75
CA PHE A 54 13.36 -23.48 -5.11
C PHE A 54 12.94 -22.93 -6.48
N ALA A 55 12.78 -23.80 -7.48
CA ALA A 55 12.27 -23.40 -8.79
C ALA A 55 10.86 -22.77 -8.70
N TYR A 56 9.98 -23.35 -7.89
CA TYR A 56 8.66 -22.80 -7.61
C TYR A 56 8.73 -21.42 -6.92
N LEU A 57 9.55 -21.28 -5.88
CA LEU A 57 9.73 -20.02 -5.15
C LEU A 57 10.25 -18.90 -6.05
N ILE A 58 11.23 -19.21 -6.90
CA ILE A 58 11.75 -18.26 -7.91
C ILE A 58 10.65 -17.85 -8.88
N SER A 59 9.90 -18.82 -9.42
CA SER A 59 8.81 -18.54 -10.34
C SER A 59 7.78 -17.59 -9.71
N LYS A 60 7.34 -17.87 -8.47
CA LYS A 60 6.40 -17.00 -7.76
C LYS A 60 6.99 -15.64 -7.40
N LEU A 61 8.27 -15.56 -7.05
CA LEU A 61 8.95 -14.29 -6.80
C LEU A 61 8.94 -13.41 -8.06
N PHE A 62 9.21 -13.99 -9.24
CA PHE A 62 9.14 -13.28 -10.51
C PHE A 62 7.71 -12.82 -10.82
N THR A 63 6.70 -13.67 -10.58
CA THR A 63 5.29 -13.28 -10.75
C THR A 63 4.93 -12.09 -9.86
N ILE A 64 5.26 -12.14 -8.56
CA ILE A 64 4.98 -11.04 -7.62
C ILE A 64 5.71 -9.77 -8.05
N ARG A 65 6.96 -9.88 -8.50
CA ARG A 65 7.74 -8.74 -8.99
C ARG A 65 7.09 -8.12 -10.22
N ALA A 66 6.69 -8.92 -11.20
CA ALA A 66 6.02 -8.46 -12.41
C ALA A 66 4.67 -7.79 -12.10
N GLU A 67 3.89 -8.35 -11.17
CA GLU A 67 2.65 -7.73 -10.70
C GLU A 67 2.89 -6.40 -9.99
N ARG A 68 3.93 -6.30 -9.14
CA ARG A 68 4.31 -5.04 -8.49
C ARG A 68 4.76 -3.99 -9.49
N GLU A 69 5.52 -4.38 -10.51
CA GLU A 69 5.95 -3.48 -11.58
C GLU A 69 4.76 -2.94 -12.36
N LYS A 70 3.81 -3.80 -12.77
CA LYS A 70 2.57 -3.38 -13.41
C LYS A 70 1.72 -2.46 -12.51
N ARG A 71 1.65 -2.74 -11.20
CA ARG A 71 0.98 -1.83 -10.24
C ARG A 71 1.71 -0.50 -10.13
N GLN A 72 3.04 -0.50 -10.13
CA GLN A 72 3.84 0.72 -10.07
C GLN A 72 3.59 1.63 -11.28
N GLU A 73 3.47 1.08 -12.48
CA GLU A 73 3.11 1.86 -13.68
C GLU A 73 1.75 2.57 -13.51
N ALA A 74 0.75 1.85 -12.99
CA ALA A 74 -0.57 2.45 -12.73
C ALA A 74 -0.50 3.53 -11.63
N ILE A 75 0.29 3.31 -10.58
CA ILE A 75 0.56 4.30 -9.52
C ILE A 75 1.23 5.54 -10.10
N ASP A 76 2.20 5.39 -10.99
CA ASP A 76 2.93 6.51 -11.60
C ASP A 76 2.00 7.36 -12.49
N ILE A 77 1.10 6.73 -13.24
CA ILE A 77 0.06 7.43 -14.01
C ILE A 77 -0.86 8.23 -13.09
N LEU A 78 -1.39 7.61 -12.03
CA LEU A 78 -2.29 8.28 -11.08
C LEU A 78 -1.59 9.38 -10.28
N SER A 79 -0.32 9.17 -9.92
CA SER A 79 0.50 10.17 -9.23
C SER A 79 0.81 11.37 -10.11
N THR A 80 0.98 11.15 -11.42
CA THR A 80 1.09 12.24 -12.39
C THR A 80 -0.21 13.05 -12.43
N LYS A 81 -1.37 12.39 -12.54
CA LYS A 81 -2.68 13.08 -12.48
C LYS A 81 -2.84 13.89 -11.20
N LEU A 82 -2.49 13.32 -10.04
CA LEU A 82 -2.51 14.03 -8.75
C LEU A 82 -1.60 15.25 -8.76
N THR A 83 -0.40 15.13 -9.33
CA THR A 83 0.53 16.26 -9.44
C THR A 83 -0.05 17.39 -10.29
N GLU A 84 -0.69 17.07 -11.41
CA GLU A 84 -1.35 18.08 -12.25
C GLU A 84 -2.57 18.70 -11.55
N PHE A 85 -3.31 17.92 -10.78
CA PHE A 85 -4.40 18.43 -9.93
C PHE A 85 -3.89 19.39 -8.85
N ARG A 86 -2.75 19.08 -8.20
CA ARG A 86 -2.11 20.00 -7.26
C ARG A 86 -1.66 21.29 -7.93
N ARG A 87 -1.12 21.23 -9.16
CA ARG A 87 -0.78 22.42 -9.96
C ARG A 87 -2.00 23.24 -10.37
N LEU A 88 -3.13 22.57 -10.65
CA LEU A 88 -4.40 23.23 -10.91
C LEU A 88 -4.87 23.98 -9.66
N CYS A 89 -4.89 23.30 -8.51
CA CYS A 89 -5.21 23.90 -7.21
C CYS A 89 -4.29 25.09 -6.91
N GLN A 90 -2.99 24.98 -7.17
CA GLN A 90 -2.04 26.06 -6.99
C GLN A 90 -2.39 27.26 -7.86
N SER A 91 -2.69 27.02 -9.15
CA SER A 91 -3.03 28.08 -10.10
C SER A 91 -4.30 28.82 -9.64
N ILE A 92 -5.32 28.09 -9.19
CA ILE A 92 -6.56 28.66 -8.63
C ILE A 92 -6.26 29.47 -7.35
N LEU A 93 -5.46 28.92 -6.43
CA LEU A 93 -5.12 29.57 -5.17
C LEU A 93 -4.37 30.90 -5.39
N THR A 94 -3.46 30.94 -6.37
CA THR A 94 -2.70 32.15 -6.71
C THR A 94 -3.49 33.15 -7.58
N HIS A 95 -4.64 32.74 -8.12
CA HIS A 95 -5.41 33.57 -9.03
C HIS A 95 -6.21 34.63 -8.27
N ASN A 96 -5.69 35.85 -8.20
CA ASN A 96 -6.30 36.97 -7.46
C ASN A 96 -7.74 37.27 -7.86
N TYR A 97 -8.18 36.91 -9.06
CA TYR A 97 -9.54 37.19 -9.52
C TYR A 97 -10.56 36.10 -9.17
N PHE A 98 -10.14 34.90 -8.79
CA PHE A 98 -11.07 33.87 -8.35
C PHE A 98 -11.65 34.21 -6.97
N TRP A 99 -10.79 34.75 -6.11
CA TRP A 99 -11.13 35.21 -4.77
C TRP A 99 -11.62 36.67 -4.81
N ARG A 100 -12.89 36.94 -4.48
CA ARG A 100 -13.39 38.33 -4.47
C ARG A 100 -12.75 39.20 -3.41
N ASP A 101 -12.38 38.63 -2.26
CA ASP A 101 -11.66 39.33 -1.22
C ASP A 101 -10.65 38.42 -0.48
N LEU A 102 -9.37 38.60 -0.80
CA LEU A 102 -8.25 37.92 -0.11
C LEU A 102 -7.98 38.48 1.29
N SER A 103 -8.60 39.59 1.70
CA SER A 103 -8.41 40.18 3.02
C SER A 103 -8.91 39.27 4.14
N ASP A 104 -9.98 38.51 3.88
CA ASP A 104 -10.51 37.49 4.81
C ASP A 104 -9.50 36.40 5.11
N ILE A 105 -8.79 35.90 4.10
CA ILE A 105 -7.73 34.89 4.29
C ILE A 105 -6.58 35.47 5.13
N ARG A 106 -6.21 36.74 4.92
CA ARG A 106 -5.19 37.41 5.73
C ARG A 106 -5.62 37.56 7.19
N ARG A 107 -6.89 37.92 7.45
CA ARG A 107 -7.44 38.01 8.81
C ARG A 107 -7.46 36.63 9.47
N PHE A 108 -7.98 35.63 8.76
CA PHE A 108 -7.98 34.24 9.19
C PHE A 108 -6.57 33.78 9.60
N LYS A 109 -5.57 33.92 8.72
CA LYS A 109 -4.18 33.52 9.02
C LYS A 109 -3.50 34.38 10.10
N ALA A 110 -3.99 35.59 10.38
CA ALA A 110 -3.52 36.39 11.51
C ALA A 110 -4.03 35.86 12.86
N ILE A 111 -5.26 35.33 12.88
CA ILE A 111 -5.88 34.74 14.07
C ILE A 111 -5.41 33.29 14.27
N TYR A 112 -5.33 32.51 13.17
CA TYR A 112 -5.01 31.09 13.15
C TYR A 112 -3.81 30.80 12.22
N PRO A 113 -2.58 31.16 12.61
CA PRO A 113 -1.41 31.05 11.74
C PRO A 113 -0.96 29.61 11.47
N LEU A 114 -1.24 28.68 12.40
CA LEU A 114 -0.75 27.30 12.37
C LEU A 114 -1.83 26.27 12.03
N ASP A 115 -3.10 26.66 12.04
CA ASP A 115 -4.18 25.70 11.87
C ASP A 115 -4.28 25.23 10.42
N THR A 116 -4.34 23.91 10.26
CA THR A 116 -4.48 23.22 8.98
C THR A 116 -5.92 22.79 8.75
N PHE A 117 -6.20 22.30 7.54
CA PHE A 117 -7.50 21.75 7.19
C PHE A 117 -7.93 20.62 8.15
N ASN A 118 -7.01 19.70 8.43
CA ASN A 118 -7.25 18.58 9.35
C ASN A 118 -7.49 19.07 10.79
N ASP A 119 -6.77 20.10 11.23
CA ASP A 119 -6.94 20.65 12.57
C ASP A 119 -8.32 21.26 12.77
N ILE A 120 -8.99 21.74 11.72
CA ILE A 120 -10.35 22.30 11.82
C ILE A 120 -11.44 21.23 11.63
N HIS A 121 -11.16 20.17 10.86
CA HIS A 121 -12.12 19.12 10.49
C HIS A 121 -12.03 17.84 11.32
N ASP A 122 -11.00 17.68 12.15
CA ASP A 122 -10.86 16.50 13.00
C ASP A 122 -12.03 16.38 13.99
N GLN A 123 -12.80 15.30 13.90
CA GLN A 123 -13.97 15.07 14.74
C GLN A 123 -13.63 14.53 16.14
N GLN A 124 -12.36 14.19 16.41
CA GLN A 124 -11.97 13.55 17.68
C GLN A 124 -11.56 14.54 18.78
N ASN A 125 -11.31 15.80 18.42
CA ASN A 125 -10.73 16.77 19.33
C ASN A 125 -11.67 17.98 19.50
N ASP A 126 -12.26 18.15 20.68
CA ASP A 126 -13.14 19.26 21.06
C ASP A 126 -12.33 20.55 21.32
N ASP A 127 -11.52 20.96 20.35
CA ASP A 127 -10.73 22.17 20.45
C ASP A 127 -11.65 23.41 20.37
N PRO A 128 -11.68 24.28 21.40
CA PRO A 128 -12.48 25.50 21.38
C PRO A 128 -12.22 26.39 20.16
N ARG A 129 -11.03 26.32 19.56
CA ARG A 129 -10.66 27.06 18.34
C ARG A 129 -11.49 26.63 17.13
N LYS A 130 -11.90 25.36 17.05
CA LYS A 130 -12.80 24.86 15.99
C LYS A 130 -14.18 25.47 16.11
N LEU A 131 -14.72 25.47 17.32
CA LEU A 131 -16.03 26.08 17.61
C LEU A 131 -16.00 27.58 17.30
N GLN A 132 -14.86 28.23 17.56
CA GLN A 132 -14.64 29.62 17.19
C GLN A 132 -14.58 29.80 15.67
N PHE A 133 -13.87 28.94 14.95
CA PHE A 133 -13.74 29.03 13.49
C PHE A 133 -15.11 29.01 12.79
N TRP A 134 -16.04 28.17 13.26
CA TRP A 134 -17.40 28.05 12.75
C TRP A 134 -18.42 28.99 13.45
N SER A 135 -17.93 30.09 14.03
CA SER A 135 -18.78 31.11 14.66
C SER A 135 -18.81 32.38 13.83
N GLU A 136 -20.01 32.97 13.69
CA GLU A 136 -20.26 34.13 12.82
C GLU A 136 -19.48 35.41 13.20
N ASP A 137 -18.84 35.45 14.38
CA ASP A 137 -18.24 36.67 14.98
C ASP A 137 -16.74 36.86 14.64
N GLN A 138 -16.20 36.09 13.70
CA GLN A 138 -14.76 36.02 13.39
C GLN A 138 -14.24 37.15 12.50
N GLY A 139 -15.12 37.89 11.82
CA GLY A 139 -14.75 39.01 10.94
C GLY A 139 -14.04 38.59 9.62
N PHE A 140 -14.18 37.32 9.22
CA PHE A 140 -13.81 36.77 7.91
C PHE A 140 -14.87 35.75 7.43
N SER A 141 -14.93 35.46 6.13
CA SER A 141 -15.81 34.41 5.57
C SER A 141 -15.29 33.00 5.88
N GLU A 142 -16.06 32.21 6.64
CA GLU A 142 -15.77 30.80 6.95
C GLU A 142 -15.61 29.95 5.68
N THR A 143 -16.56 30.07 4.75
CA THR A 143 -16.51 29.42 3.42
C THR A 143 -15.19 29.67 2.70
N ARG A 144 -14.72 30.92 2.71
CA ARG A 144 -13.48 31.29 2.03
C ARG A 144 -12.26 30.70 2.73
N ALA A 145 -12.24 30.78 4.06
CA ALA A 145 -11.16 30.23 4.86
C ALA A 145 -11.08 28.71 4.74
N ASP A 146 -12.21 28.01 4.75
CA ASP A 146 -12.27 26.56 4.64
C ASP A 146 -11.83 26.06 3.25
N LEU A 147 -12.40 26.61 2.17
CA LEU A 147 -11.94 26.25 0.82
C LEU A 147 -10.45 26.58 0.61
N TYR A 148 -9.97 27.68 1.21
CA TYR A 148 -8.55 28.02 1.19
C TYR A 148 -7.70 26.95 1.89
N LEU A 149 -8.12 26.49 3.07
CA LEU A 149 -7.43 25.42 3.80
C LEU A 149 -7.46 24.09 3.05
N ALA A 150 -8.57 23.76 2.38
CA ALA A 150 -8.66 22.57 1.55
C ALA A 150 -7.64 22.61 0.39
N PHE A 151 -7.53 23.74 -0.31
CA PHE A 151 -6.48 23.93 -1.29
C PHE A 151 -5.08 23.85 -0.66
N GLU A 152 -4.87 24.50 0.48
CA GLU A 152 -3.58 24.48 1.19
C GLU A 152 -3.16 23.05 1.58
N GLN A 153 -4.10 22.22 2.03
CA GLN A 153 -3.90 20.81 2.37
C GLN A 153 -3.47 20.00 1.15
N ILE A 154 -4.15 20.15 0.02
CA ILE A 154 -3.80 19.47 -1.26
C ILE A 154 -2.41 19.89 -1.73
N LEU A 155 -2.02 21.14 -1.50
CA LEU A 155 -0.72 21.66 -1.87
C LEU A 155 0.40 21.17 -0.94
N ASP A 156 0.07 20.64 0.24
CA ASP A 156 1.02 20.25 1.29
C ASP A 156 1.94 21.43 1.65
N SER A 157 1.34 22.47 2.23
CA SER A 157 1.99 23.77 2.50
C SER A 157 3.23 23.69 3.41
N THR A 158 3.49 22.53 4.01
CA THR A 158 4.74 22.24 4.72
C THR A 158 5.96 22.27 3.79
N ASN A 159 5.79 22.01 2.49
CA ASN A 159 6.88 21.94 1.52
C ASN A 159 6.77 23.01 0.43
N LYS A 160 7.00 24.28 0.81
CA LYS A 160 6.99 25.44 -0.11
C LYS A 160 8.01 25.37 -1.25
N HIS A 161 8.95 24.44 -1.20
CA HIS A 161 9.97 24.20 -2.23
C HIS A 161 9.80 22.85 -2.93
N ALA A 162 8.61 22.26 -2.85
CA ALA A 162 8.37 20.96 -3.45
C ALA A 162 8.67 21.03 -4.97
N PRO A 163 9.55 20.14 -5.50
CA PRO A 163 10.05 20.30 -6.86
C PRO A 163 8.95 20.23 -7.92
N TRP A 164 7.76 19.68 -7.60
CA TRP A 164 6.63 19.59 -8.53
C TRP A 164 6.07 20.95 -8.93
N ILE A 165 6.32 21.98 -8.13
CA ILE A 165 5.92 23.36 -8.38
C ILE A 165 6.70 23.95 -9.58
N TYR A 166 7.98 23.60 -9.72
CA TYR A 166 8.89 24.21 -10.69
C TYR A 166 9.29 23.26 -11.82
N ASP A 167 9.41 21.97 -11.52
CA ASP A 167 9.78 20.94 -12.47
C ASP A 167 8.54 20.24 -13.02
N ARG A 168 8.18 20.60 -14.26
CA ARG A 168 7.07 19.99 -15.00
C ARG A 168 7.33 18.55 -15.46
N THR A 169 8.57 18.09 -15.39
CA THR A 169 9.01 16.77 -15.86
C THR A 169 9.21 15.76 -14.75
N ALA A 170 9.36 16.23 -13.51
CA ALA A 170 9.53 15.35 -12.37
C ALA A 170 8.27 14.54 -12.06
N SER A 171 8.45 13.21 -11.96
CA SER A 171 7.44 12.31 -11.41
C SER A 171 7.53 12.31 -9.89
N PHE A 172 6.40 12.50 -9.22
CA PHE A 172 6.31 12.52 -7.76
C PHE A 172 5.66 11.26 -7.25
N ARG A 173 6.28 10.67 -6.23
CA ARG A 173 5.70 9.57 -5.47
C ARG A 173 5.12 10.12 -4.18
N TYR A 174 3.90 9.69 -3.89
CA TYR A 174 3.15 10.14 -2.73
C TYR A 174 3.12 9.04 -1.68
N SER A 175 3.28 9.41 -0.41
CA SER A 175 3.06 8.48 0.70
C SER A 175 1.57 8.22 0.90
N LEU A 176 1.22 7.11 1.56
CA LEU A 176 -0.18 6.81 1.93
C LEU A 176 -0.79 7.91 2.79
N GLU A 177 0.00 8.48 3.71
CA GLU A 177 -0.40 9.60 4.56
C GLU A 177 -0.75 10.84 3.73
N GLN A 178 0.10 11.20 2.76
CA GLN A 178 -0.17 12.32 1.86
C GLN A 178 -1.47 12.10 1.08
N ILE A 179 -1.62 10.93 0.43
CA ILE A 179 -2.81 10.58 -0.36
C ILE A 179 -4.07 10.66 0.52
N GLY A 180 -4.02 10.10 1.73
CA GLY A 180 -5.12 10.12 2.69
C GLY A 180 -5.48 11.55 3.12
N SER A 181 -4.48 12.40 3.37
CA SER A 181 -4.70 13.78 3.79
C SER A 181 -5.39 14.66 2.73
N TYR A 182 -5.27 14.30 1.46
CA TYR A 182 -5.91 15.05 0.36
C TYR A 182 -7.35 14.62 0.10
N TYR A 183 -7.80 13.50 0.70
CA TYR A 183 -9.08 12.88 0.39
C TYR A 183 -10.28 13.76 0.72
N GLU A 184 -10.40 14.21 1.97
CA GLU A 184 -11.50 15.07 2.42
C GLU A 184 -11.39 16.49 1.85
N ALA A 185 -10.16 17.02 1.76
CA ALA A 185 -9.91 18.32 1.16
C ALA A 185 -10.38 18.39 -0.30
N SER A 186 -10.24 17.31 -1.08
CA SER A 186 -10.71 17.25 -2.47
C SER A 186 -12.24 17.33 -2.57
N ASN A 187 -12.96 16.79 -1.58
CA ASN A 187 -14.42 16.86 -1.52
C ASN A 187 -14.93 18.28 -1.26
N GLN A 188 -14.19 19.07 -0.46
CA GLN A 188 -14.57 20.45 -0.16
C GLN A 188 -14.60 21.35 -1.40
N ILE A 189 -13.76 21.07 -2.40
CA ILE A 189 -13.80 21.76 -3.69
C ILE A 189 -15.16 21.56 -4.36
N TRP A 190 -15.66 20.32 -4.41
CA TRP A 190 -17.00 20.04 -4.94
C TRP A 190 -18.11 20.68 -4.09
N TYR A 191 -17.99 20.57 -2.77
CA TYR A 191 -18.98 21.11 -1.83
C TYR A 191 -19.24 22.59 -2.05
N TYR A 192 -18.19 23.41 -2.13
CA TYR A 192 -18.32 24.86 -2.28
C TYR A 192 -18.53 25.32 -3.72
N LEU A 193 -17.98 24.62 -4.72
CA LEU A 193 -18.06 25.07 -6.10
C LEU A 193 -19.28 24.55 -6.87
N ASP A 194 -20.00 23.57 -6.32
CA ASP A 194 -21.20 23.00 -6.96
C ASP A 194 -22.35 22.82 -5.95
N TYR A 195 -22.20 22.00 -4.91
CA TYR A 195 -23.32 21.59 -4.05
C TYR A 195 -23.99 22.74 -3.28
N ARG A 196 -23.21 23.59 -2.60
CA ARG A 196 -23.70 24.73 -1.81
C ARG A 196 -23.39 26.08 -2.45
N TRP A 197 -23.28 26.11 -3.78
CA TRP A 197 -22.84 27.33 -4.46
C TRP A 197 -23.73 28.55 -4.14
N ASN A 198 -25.05 28.38 -4.27
CA ASN A 198 -26.02 29.47 -4.09
C ASN A 198 -26.11 29.95 -2.63
N GLU A 199 -25.78 29.09 -1.67
CA GLU A 199 -25.94 29.38 -0.25
C GLU A 199 -24.68 30.05 0.34
N TYR A 200 -23.51 29.55 -0.02
CA TYR A 200 -22.27 29.94 0.64
C TYR A 200 -21.23 30.59 -0.28
N SER A 201 -21.34 30.45 -1.60
CA SER A 201 -20.21 30.69 -2.51
C SER A 201 -20.45 31.76 -3.57
N GLU A 202 -21.70 32.01 -3.97
CA GLU A 202 -22.04 32.94 -5.06
C GLU A 202 -21.55 34.38 -4.80
N HIS A 203 -21.57 34.80 -3.53
CA HIS A 203 -21.08 36.11 -3.12
C HIS A 203 -19.58 36.12 -2.80
N VAL A 204 -18.97 34.95 -2.63
CA VAL A 204 -17.61 34.77 -2.10
C VAL A 204 -16.57 34.61 -3.22
N PHE A 205 -16.92 33.91 -4.31
CA PHE A 205 -16.03 33.64 -5.43
C PHE A 205 -16.53 34.26 -6.73
N ASP A 206 -15.62 34.53 -7.65
CA ASP A 206 -15.94 35.01 -8.99
C ASP A 206 -15.87 33.88 -10.02
N ASN A 207 -17.02 33.53 -10.59
CA ASN A 207 -17.13 32.50 -11.62
C ASN A 207 -16.75 33.02 -13.02
N GLN A 208 -16.84 34.33 -13.27
CA GLN A 208 -16.68 34.91 -14.61
C GLN A 208 -15.20 35.12 -15.00
N THR A 209 -14.32 35.21 -14.01
CA THR A 209 -12.89 35.51 -14.20
C THR A 209 -12.03 34.29 -14.49
N LEU A 210 -12.50 33.08 -14.16
CA LEU A 210 -11.78 31.82 -14.42
C LEU A 210 -11.59 31.56 -15.93
N GLY A 211 -12.66 31.72 -16.72
CA GLY A 211 -12.61 31.48 -18.17
C GLY A 211 -11.98 32.60 -19.00
N ASN A 212 -11.93 33.83 -18.48
CA ASN A 212 -11.53 35.03 -19.23
C ASN A 212 -10.12 35.55 -18.89
N SER A 213 -9.31 34.77 -18.18
CA SER A 213 -7.98 35.20 -17.72
C SER A 213 -6.86 34.83 -18.71
N TYR A 214 -5.70 35.49 -18.57
CA TYR A 214 -4.48 35.08 -19.27
C TYR A 214 -4.04 33.64 -18.89
N GLU A 215 -4.43 33.19 -17.69
CA GLU A 215 -4.12 31.85 -17.17
C GLU A 215 -5.06 30.76 -17.68
N THR A 216 -6.15 31.10 -18.39
CA THR A 216 -7.09 30.13 -18.98
C THR A 216 -6.37 29.07 -19.82
N SER A 217 -5.34 29.47 -20.58
CA SER A 217 -4.54 28.54 -21.40
C SER A 217 -3.77 27.52 -20.54
N LYS A 218 -3.17 27.98 -19.43
CA LYS A 218 -2.43 27.15 -18.47
C LYS A 218 -3.38 26.22 -17.71
N ILE A 219 -4.52 26.73 -17.24
CA ILE A 219 -5.55 25.94 -16.55
C ILE A 219 -6.10 24.86 -17.49
N SER A 220 -6.38 25.20 -18.76
CA SER A 220 -6.81 24.24 -19.77
C SER A 220 -5.78 23.13 -19.99
N GLU A 221 -4.49 23.48 -20.10
CA GLU A 221 -3.41 22.51 -20.25
C GLU A 221 -3.37 21.52 -19.07
N LEU A 222 -3.50 22.02 -17.83
CA LEU A 222 -3.51 21.20 -16.62
C LEU A 222 -4.72 20.26 -16.57
N ILE A 223 -5.92 20.78 -16.86
CA ILE A 223 -7.16 20.00 -16.92
C ILE A 223 -7.02 18.86 -17.94
N ASN A 224 -6.47 19.15 -19.12
CA ASN A 224 -6.25 18.14 -20.17
C ASN A 224 -5.29 17.03 -19.75
N LYS A 225 -4.26 17.36 -18.96
CA LYS A 225 -3.29 16.38 -18.46
C LYS A 225 -3.85 15.50 -17.34
N ILE A 226 -4.82 16.01 -16.58
CA ILE A 226 -5.56 15.23 -15.57
C ILE A 226 -6.43 14.18 -16.26
N ASP A 227 -7.29 14.62 -17.19
CA ASP A 227 -8.12 13.72 -17.97
C ASP A 227 -8.54 14.33 -19.31
N GLU A 228 -8.34 13.59 -20.40
CA GLU A 228 -8.71 14.03 -21.74
C GLU A 228 -10.22 14.23 -21.93
N THR A 229 -11.05 13.59 -21.10
CA THR A 229 -12.52 13.76 -21.12
C THR A 229 -12.96 15.19 -20.87
N TYR A 230 -12.11 16.01 -20.23
CA TYR A 230 -12.42 17.41 -19.95
C TYR A 230 -12.04 18.39 -21.07
N LYS A 231 -11.39 17.92 -22.15
CA LYS A 231 -10.72 18.77 -23.16
C LYS A 231 -11.56 19.81 -23.89
N ARG A 232 -12.88 19.64 -23.89
CA ARG A 232 -13.83 20.57 -24.53
C ARG A 232 -14.75 21.27 -23.54
N SER A 233 -14.47 21.13 -22.25
CA SER A 233 -15.27 21.78 -21.21
C SER A 233 -14.86 23.24 -21.11
N ASP A 234 -15.83 24.11 -20.95
CA ASP A 234 -15.57 25.50 -20.60
C ASP A 234 -14.91 25.56 -19.22
N ILE A 235 -13.96 26.48 -19.05
CA ILE A 235 -13.28 26.67 -17.77
C ILE A 235 -14.19 27.50 -16.88
N ASP A 236 -14.92 26.81 -16.01
CA ASP A 236 -15.80 27.37 -15.00
C ASP A 236 -15.63 26.67 -13.64
N ARG A 237 -16.44 27.06 -12.65
CA ARG A 237 -16.45 26.37 -11.35
C ARG A 237 -16.87 24.90 -11.44
N HIS A 238 -17.74 24.54 -12.40
CA HIS A 238 -18.31 23.20 -12.48
C HIS A 238 -17.26 22.18 -12.92
N ILE A 239 -16.37 22.55 -13.85
CA ILE A 239 -15.26 21.66 -14.22
C ILE A 239 -14.29 21.45 -13.06
N ILE A 240 -14.00 22.49 -12.26
CA ILE A 240 -13.13 22.40 -11.08
C ILE A 240 -13.78 21.52 -10.00
N ALA A 241 -15.08 21.74 -9.73
CA ALA A 241 -15.85 20.92 -8.79
C ALA A 241 -15.87 19.45 -9.21
N ARG A 242 -16.09 19.18 -10.51
CA ARG A 242 -16.09 17.83 -11.07
C ARG A 242 -14.73 17.16 -10.90
N ILE A 243 -13.63 17.87 -11.17
CA ILE A 243 -12.29 17.35 -10.95
C ILE A 243 -12.09 17.01 -9.45
N GLY A 244 -12.45 17.91 -8.54
CA GLY A 244 -12.39 17.64 -7.09
C GLY A 244 -13.18 16.38 -6.69
N SER A 245 -14.40 16.23 -7.23
CA SER A 245 -15.23 15.04 -7.05
C SER A 245 -14.60 13.78 -7.63
N ASP A 246 -14.00 13.83 -8.82
CA ASP A 246 -13.36 12.67 -9.44
C ASP A 246 -12.08 12.26 -8.69
N PHE A 247 -11.35 13.22 -8.09
CA PHE A 247 -10.23 12.91 -7.19
C PHE A 247 -10.69 12.26 -5.90
N HIS A 248 -11.72 12.80 -5.26
CA HIS A 248 -12.29 12.24 -4.04
C HIS A 248 -12.88 10.83 -4.28
N ALA A 249 -13.72 10.65 -5.30
CA ALA A 249 -14.46 9.41 -5.50
C ALA A 249 -13.63 8.29 -6.17
N LYS A 250 -12.64 8.64 -7.00
CA LYS A 250 -11.97 7.67 -7.88
C LYS A 250 -10.46 7.72 -7.77
N TYR A 251 -9.82 8.84 -8.10
CA TYR A 251 -8.37 8.85 -8.30
C TYR A 251 -7.58 8.64 -7.00
N LEU A 252 -7.95 9.30 -5.91
CA LEU A 252 -7.26 9.15 -4.62
C LEU A 252 -7.53 7.77 -4.01
N VAL A 253 -8.76 7.27 -4.10
CA VAL A 253 -9.13 5.93 -3.60
C VAL A 253 -8.33 4.85 -4.31
N GLU A 254 -8.26 4.89 -5.64
CA GLU A 254 -7.52 3.90 -6.41
C GLU A 254 -6.00 4.05 -6.20
N LEU A 255 -5.49 5.28 -6.13
CA LEU A 255 -4.08 5.54 -5.86
C LEU A 255 -3.66 5.02 -4.47
N TYR A 256 -4.48 5.26 -3.45
CA TYR A 256 -4.26 4.76 -2.09
C TYR A 256 -4.22 3.22 -2.10
N ARG A 257 -5.26 2.58 -2.64
CA ARG A 257 -5.39 1.12 -2.71
C ARG A 257 -4.23 0.45 -3.43
N LEU A 258 -3.81 1.00 -4.58
CA LEU A 258 -2.68 0.46 -5.33
C LEU A 258 -1.36 0.66 -4.59
N THR A 259 -1.15 1.83 -3.98
CA THR A 259 0.06 2.14 -3.23
C THR A 259 0.20 1.23 -2.01
N GLU A 260 -0.87 1.02 -1.26
CA GLU A 260 -0.93 0.13 -0.11
C GLU A 260 -0.54 -1.30 -0.52
N ARG A 261 -1.20 -1.83 -1.56
CA ARG A 261 -0.93 -3.18 -2.09
C ARG A 261 0.48 -3.32 -2.70
N ASN A 262 1.10 -2.22 -3.12
CA ASN A 262 2.46 -2.25 -3.65
C ASN A 262 3.53 -2.22 -2.54
N GLN A 263 3.17 -1.66 -1.37
CA GLN A 263 4.01 -1.64 -0.17
C GLN A 263 3.88 -2.91 0.68
N GLU A 264 2.83 -3.71 0.48
CA GLU A 264 2.67 -5.02 1.15
C GLU A 264 3.91 -5.91 0.98
N ASP A 265 4.36 -6.48 2.09
CA ASP A 265 5.42 -7.48 2.15
C ASP A 265 5.11 -8.75 1.35
N LEU A 266 6.09 -9.66 1.26
CA LEU A 266 5.82 -11.01 0.74
C LEU A 266 4.70 -11.68 1.55
N PRO A 267 3.75 -12.37 0.89
CA PRO A 267 2.67 -13.08 1.56
C PRO A 267 3.19 -14.02 2.65
N THR A 268 2.52 -14.05 3.80
CA THR A 268 2.94 -14.85 4.97
C THR A 268 3.18 -16.32 4.63
N ASN A 269 2.35 -16.90 3.74
CA ASN A 269 2.51 -18.27 3.27
C ASN A 269 3.82 -18.47 2.49
N LEU A 270 4.16 -17.54 1.60
CA LEU A 270 5.41 -17.60 0.83
C LEU A 270 6.62 -17.47 1.75
N ARG A 271 6.54 -16.59 2.76
CA ARG A 271 7.56 -16.46 3.82
C ARG A 271 7.73 -17.77 4.60
N GLY A 272 6.63 -18.46 4.91
CA GLY A 272 6.65 -19.77 5.56
C GLY A 272 7.31 -20.86 4.71
N ILE A 273 7.03 -20.90 3.41
CA ILE A 273 7.67 -21.83 2.47
C ILE A 273 9.16 -21.54 2.38
N LEU A 274 9.57 -20.27 2.31
CA LEU A 274 10.98 -19.87 2.31
C LEU A 274 11.73 -20.36 3.57
N TRP A 275 11.13 -20.19 4.76
CA TRP A 275 11.75 -20.68 6.00
C TRP A 275 11.87 -22.20 6.04
N THR A 276 10.80 -22.90 5.66
CA THR A 276 10.78 -24.37 5.61
C THR A 276 11.85 -24.89 4.64
N GLN A 277 11.99 -24.23 3.49
CA GLN A 277 13.02 -24.52 2.51
C GLN A 277 14.44 -24.31 3.04
N MET A 278 14.70 -23.22 3.76
CA MET A 278 16.01 -22.98 4.37
C MET A 278 16.37 -24.05 5.41
N ILE A 279 15.40 -24.47 6.22
CA ILE A 279 15.57 -25.57 7.18
C ILE A 279 15.86 -26.89 6.45
N MET A 280 15.11 -27.23 5.39
CA MET A 280 15.34 -28.44 4.60
C MET A 280 16.71 -28.43 3.90
N LEU A 281 17.20 -27.27 3.45
CA LEU A 281 18.53 -27.16 2.86
C LEU A 281 19.62 -27.41 3.91
N VAL A 282 19.50 -26.82 5.10
CA VAL A 282 20.48 -26.99 6.18
C VAL A 282 20.49 -28.44 6.68
N PHE A 283 19.33 -29.02 6.97
CA PHE A 283 19.26 -30.34 7.59
C PHE A 283 19.22 -31.50 6.59
N GLY A 284 18.73 -31.30 5.37
CA GLY A 284 18.65 -32.34 4.35
C GLY A 284 19.82 -32.38 3.38
N VAL A 285 20.56 -31.27 3.23
CA VAL A 285 21.70 -31.19 2.30
C VAL A 285 22.99 -30.89 3.03
N LEU A 286 23.08 -29.76 3.74
CA LEU A 286 24.33 -29.35 4.37
C LEU A 286 24.74 -30.31 5.50
N THR A 287 23.81 -30.68 6.37
CA THR A 287 24.11 -31.55 7.52
C THR A 287 24.62 -32.93 7.07
N PRO A 288 23.97 -33.66 6.14
CA PRO A 288 24.51 -34.94 5.69
C PRO A 288 25.84 -34.82 4.95
N LEU A 289 26.09 -33.72 4.20
CA LEU A 289 27.39 -33.44 3.59
C LEU A 289 28.49 -33.19 4.64
N PHE A 290 28.17 -32.46 5.71
CA PHE A 290 29.09 -32.28 6.83
C PHE A 290 29.36 -33.60 7.55
N LEU A 291 28.33 -34.41 7.81
CA LEU A 291 28.46 -35.72 8.45
C LEU A 291 29.26 -36.72 7.61
N SER A 292 29.19 -36.64 6.27
CA SER A 292 30.03 -37.48 5.39
C SER A 292 31.50 -37.04 5.37
N SER A 293 31.79 -35.79 5.71
CA SER A 293 33.12 -35.19 5.59
C SER A 293 33.92 -35.19 6.90
N ILE A 294 33.26 -35.31 8.06
CA ILE A 294 33.89 -35.21 9.38
C ILE A 294 33.97 -36.59 10.06
N SER A 295 35.12 -36.92 10.61
CA SER A 295 35.34 -38.12 11.43
C SER A 295 34.87 -37.92 12.87
N LEU A 296 33.54 -37.89 13.07
CA LEU A 296 32.92 -37.90 14.40
C LEU A 296 32.85 -39.34 14.97
N ASP A 297 32.61 -39.46 16.28
CA ASP A 297 32.30 -40.77 16.89
C ASP A 297 31.04 -41.39 16.26
N SER A 298 31.00 -42.73 16.15
CA SER A 298 29.89 -43.47 15.48
C SER A 298 28.53 -43.16 16.12
N VAL A 299 28.47 -43.03 17.45
CA VAL A 299 27.22 -42.74 18.15
C VAL A 299 26.73 -41.33 17.81
N ALA A 300 27.62 -40.34 17.87
CA ALA A 300 27.30 -38.95 17.53
C ALA A 300 26.85 -38.79 16.06
N ARG A 301 27.47 -39.51 15.13
CA ARG A 301 27.08 -39.53 13.71
C ARG A 301 25.67 -40.06 13.50
N ILE A 302 25.34 -41.19 14.11
CA ILE A 302 24.02 -41.83 13.99
C ILE A 302 22.92 -40.92 14.57
N TYR A 303 23.12 -40.32 15.75
CA TYR A 303 22.13 -39.41 16.33
C TYR A 303 21.93 -38.14 15.51
N SER A 304 23.02 -37.57 14.98
CA SER A 304 22.93 -36.38 14.11
C SER A 304 22.17 -36.68 12.81
N LEU A 305 22.38 -37.87 12.24
CA LEU A 305 21.65 -38.34 11.06
C LEU A 305 20.16 -38.53 11.34
N LYS A 306 19.82 -39.16 12.48
CA LYS A 306 18.42 -39.32 12.92
C LYS A 306 17.73 -37.98 13.14
N TYR A 307 18.44 -37.01 13.72
CA TYR A 307 17.93 -35.67 13.92
C TYR A 307 17.66 -34.94 12.61
N SER A 308 18.61 -35.03 11.66
CA SER A 308 18.45 -34.53 10.29
C SER A 308 17.23 -35.15 9.59
N LEU A 309 17.09 -36.47 9.64
CA LEU A 309 15.93 -37.20 9.09
C LEU A 309 14.60 -36.71 9.65
N LEU A 310 14.54 -36.48 10.95
CA LEU A 310 13.35 -36.01 11.63
C LEU A 310 12.96 -34.61 11.14
N ILE A 311 13.91 -33.68 11.09
CA ILE A 311 13.65 -32.31 10.63
C ILE A 311 13.24 -32.29 9.16
N VAL A 312 13.90 -33.07 8.30
CA VAL A 312 13.55 -33.13 6.87
C VAL A 312 12.14 -33.69 6.68
N SER A 313 11.79 -34.73 7.42
CA SER A 313 10.45 -35.34 7.35
C SER A 313 9.37 -34.38 7.85
N GLU A 314 9.63 -33.65 8.93
CA GLU A 314 8.74 -32.61 9.45
C GLU A 314 8.60 -31.44 8.47
N GLY A 315 9.71 -30.93 7.96
CA GLY A 315 9.74 -29.85 6.97
C GLY A 315 8.97 -30.22 5.71
N LEU A 316 9.07 -31.47 5.25
CA LEU A 316 8.29 -31.99 4.13
C LEU A 316 6.79 -31.97 4.38
N LEU A 317 6.36 -32.42 5.56
CA LEU A 317 4.95 -32.37 5.92
C LEU A 317 4.45 -30.93 5.96
N ILE A 318 5.17 -30.05 6.65
CA ILE A 318 4.85 -28.62 6.75
C ILE A 318 4.72 -28.02 5.35
N TYR A 319 5.67 -28.32 4.47
CA TYR A 319 5.66 -27.87 3.08
C TYR A 319 4.42 -28.34 2.32
N LEU A 320 4.10 -29.65 2.36
CA LEU A 320 2.92 -30.20 1.68
C LEU A 320 1.63 -29.54 2.18
N PHE A 321 1.53 -29.25 3.47
CA PHE A 321 0.39 -28.54 4.02
C PHE A 321 0.33 -27.07 3.60
N GLN A 322 1.46 -26.36 3.61
CA GLN A 322 1.52 -24.98 3.14
C GLN A 322 1.14 -24.89 1.66
N LEU A 323 1.60 -25.83 0.84
CA LEU A 323 1.26 -25.91 -0.57
C LEU A 323 -0.23 -26.19 -0.78
N PHE A 324 -0.82 -27.10 0.01
CA PHE A 324 -2.25 -27.38 -0.06
C PHE A 324 -3.11 -26.17 0.34
N GLU A 325 -2.79 -25.51 1.45
CA GLU A 325 -3.49 -24.29 1.87
C GLU A 325 -3.35 -23.17 0.84
N PHE A 326 -2.16 -23.02 0.27
CA PHE A 326 -1.90 -22.03 -0.78
C PHE A 326 -2.72 -22.32 -2.04
N SER A 327 -2.74 -23.56 -2.54
CA SER A 327 -3.58 -23.96 -3.68
C SER A 327 -5.07 -23.70 -3.42
N ARG A 328 -5.52 -23.92 -2.18
CA ARG A 328 -6.92 -23.66 -1.80
C ARG A 328 -7.26 -22.16 -1.81
N GLN A 329 -6.31 -21.30 -1.47
CA GLN A 329 -6.49 -19.85 -1.51
C GLN A 329 -6.49 -19.32 -2.96
N GLU A 330 -5.60 -19.81 -3.82
CA GLU A 330 -5.56 -19.40 -5.25
C GLU A 330 -6.80 -19.86 -6.04
N ILE A 331 -7.41 -21.01 -5.71
CA ILE A 331 -8.61 -21.52 -6.42
C ILE A 331 -9.90 -20.78 -6.02
N LYS A 332 -9.89 -20.05 -4.90
CA LYS A 332 -11.08 -19.34 -4.39
C LYS A 332 -11.16 -17.87 -4.83
N VAL A 333 -10.13 -17.36 -5.49
CA VAL A 333 -10.11 -16.06 -6.19
C VAL A 333 -10.51 -16.32 -7.64
#